data_AF-A0A397SAW7-F1
#
_entry.id   AF-A0A397SAW7-F1
#
_cell.length_a   1.000
_cell.length_b   1.000
_cell.length_c   1.000
_cell.angle_alpha   90.00
_cell.angle_beta   90.00
_cell.angle_gamma   90.00
#
_symmetry.space_group_name_H-M   'P 1'
#
loop_
_entity.id
_entity.type
_entity.pdbx_description
1 polymer ?
#
loop_
_entity_poly.entity_id
_entity_poly.type
_entity_poly.pdbx_seq_one_letter_code
_entity_poly.pdbx_strand_id
1 'polypeptide(L)'
;MEQTENQLHILFPILDKLPLKSNRLYREKMNEFDNFILNVIEQRKKDLFKLNYQSKEKNENENKDLLMSMLEMSEKEGIKIDSHELRDNLVNFFIAGHDTTSLNISVSIFHLAKYPEMQKKAREEVIRVLGDGLKIPTSEQIK
;
A
#
# COMPACT_ATOMS: atom_id res chain seq x y z
N MET A 1 -1.98 8.30 -14.58
CA MET A 1 -1.76 6.96 -15.17
C MET A 1 -1.82 6.98 -16.71
N GLU A 2 -2.58 7.87 -17.34
CA GLU A 2 -2.71 7.93 -18.81
C GLU A 2 -1.41 8.24 -19.59
N GLN A 3 -0.43 8.95 -18.98
CA GLN A 3 0.83 9.28 -19.66
C GLN A 3 1.88 8.15 -19.63
N THR A 4 1.87 7.29 -18.60
CA THR A 4 2.78 6.14 -18.50
C THR A 4 2.38 4.99 -19.43
N GLU A 5 1.15 4.98 -19.93
CA GLU A 5 0.67 4.03 -20.94
C GLU A 5 0.97 4.48 -22.38
N ASN A 6 1.50 5.70 -22.57
CA ASN A 6 1.87 6.18 -23.89
C ASN A 6 3.17 5.49 -24.34
N GLN A 7 3.03 4.46 -25.18
CA GLN A 7 4.11 3.63 -25.72
C GLN A 7 5.27 4.45 -26.32
N LEU A 8 5.00 5.68 -26.77
CA LEU A 8 6.03 6.59 -27.28
C LEU A 8 7.05 7.01 -26.23
N HIS A 9 6.67 7.18 -24.97
CA HIS A 9 7.61 7.59 -23.91
C HIS A 9 8.57 6.44 -23.55
N ILE A 10 8.12 5.19 -23.66
CA ILE A 10 8.97 4.00 -23.50
C ILE A 10 9.99 3.90 -24.62
N LEU A 11 9.55 4.11 -25.87
CA LEU A 11 10.41 4.05 -27.05
C LEU A 11 11.33 5.27 -27.17
N PHE A 12 10.90 6.44 -26.68
CA PHE A 12 11.61 7.71 -26.78
C PHE A 12 11.64 8.45 -25.43
N PRO A 13 12.54 8.07 -24.50
CA PRO A 13 12.65 8.69 -23.18
C PRO A 13 12.97 10.19 -23.20
N ILE A 14 13.45 10.71 -24.32
CA ILE A 14 13.69 12.15 -24.50
C ILE A 14 12.39 12.96 -24.40
N LEU A 15 11.24 12.35 -24.70
CA LEU A 15 9.94 13.01 -24.61
C LEU A 15 9.62 13.48 -23.20
N ASP A 16 10.11 12.80 -22.15
CA ASP A 16 9.91 13.20 -20.74
C ASP A 16 10.69 14.47 -20.35
N LYS A 17 11.81 14.71 -21.05
CA LYS A 17 12.69 15.86 -20.80
C LYS A 17 12.19 17.13 -21.47
N LEU A 18 11.26 17.02 -22.43
CA LEU A 18 10.71 18.19 -23.12
C LEU A 18 9.85 19.05 -22.15
N PRO A 19 9.84 20.38 -22.33
CA PRO A 19 9.05 21.30 -21.50
C PRO A 19 7.56 21.31 -21.90
N LEU A 20 6.95 20.13 -22.02
CA LEU A 20 5.53 19.98 -22.32
C LEU A 20 4.68 20.22 -21.06
N LYS A 21 3.48 20.77 -21.23
CA LYS A 21 2.52 20.96 -20.13
C LYS A 21 2.18 19.63 -19.43
N SER A 22 2.05 18.55 -20.19
CA SER A 22 1.86 17.18 -19.70
C SER A 22 2.98 16.74 -18.76
N ASN A 23 4.24 16.88 -19.18
CA ASN A 23 5.41 16.49 -18.40
C ASN A 23 5.56 17.31 -17.13
N ARG A 24 5.23 18.61 -17.19
CA ARG A 24 5.23 19.47 -16.01
C ARG A 24 4.18 19.00 -14.99
N LEU A 25 2.94 18.75 -15.44
CA LEU A 25 1.88 18.24 -14.59
C LEU A 25 2.24 16.88 -13.98
N TYR A 26 2.84 15.99 -14.77
CA TYR A 26 3.33 14.70 -14.29
C TYR A 26 4.38 14.86 -13.18
N ARG A 27 5.38 15.73 -13.37
CA ARG A 27 6.38 16.04 -12.34
C ARG A 27 5.76 16.63 -11.08
N GLU A 28 4.80 17.55 -11.22
CA GLU A 28 4.08 18.13 -10.09
C GLU A 28 3.33 17.04 -9.29
N LYS A 29 2.69 16.09 -9.97
CA LYS A 29 1.99 14.97 -9.33
C LYS A 29 2.93 13.95 -8.69
N MET A 30 4.09 13.68 -9.30
CA MET A 30 5.10 12.82 -8.65
C MET A 30 5.69 13.48 -7.41
N ASN A 31 5.94 14.78 -7.44
CA ASN A 31 6.39 15.51 -6.25
C ASN A 31 5.33 15.50 -5.13
N GLU A 32 4.04 15.63 -5.48
CA GLU A 32 2.94 15.51 -4.51
C GLU A 32 2.93 14.14 -3.83
N PHE A 33 3.07 13.07 -4.62
CA PHE A 33 3.14 11.70 -4.12
C PHE A 33 4.40 11.45 -3.27
N ASP A 34 5.56 11.95 -3.69
CA ASP A 34 6.81 11.85 -2.93
C ASP A 34 6.68 12.50 -1.56
N ASN A 35 6.12 13.71 -1.51
CA ASN A 35 5.88 14.41 -0.26
C ASN A 35 4.92 13.64 0.65
N PHE A 36 3.90 13.00 0.10
CA PHE A 36 3.00 12.14 0.86
C PHE A 36 3.77 10.97 1.52
N ILE A 37 4.60 10.25 0.76
CA ILE A 37 5.38 9.12 1.30
C ILE A 37 6.39 9.58 2.35
N LEU A 38 7.10 10.68 2.09
CA LEU A 38 8.04 11.26 3.04
C LEU A 38 7.33 11.68 4.34
N ASN A 39 6.13 12.24 4.26
CA ASN A 39 5.34 12.58 5.45
C ASN A 39 4.96 11.34 6.26
N VAL A 40 4.59 10.22 5.61
CA VAL A 40 4.31 8.95 6.29
C VAL A 40 5.56 8.44 7.00
N ILE A 41 6.73 8.48 6.35
CA ILE A 41 8.02 8.12 6.96
C ILE A 41 8.29 8.95 8.21
N GLU A 42 8.19 10.27 8.09
CA GLU A 42 8.50 11.19 9.20
C GLU A 42 7.52 11.04 10.37
N GLN A 43 6.24 10.74 10.09
CA GLN A 43 5.27 10.41 11.13
C GLN A 43 5.68 9.14 11.89
N ARG A 44 6.05 8.06 11.18
CA ARG A 44 6.44 6.80 11.84
C ARG A 44 7.75 6.88 12.60
N LYS A 45 8.74 7.63 12.11
CA LYS A 45 9.95 7.92 12.89
C LYS A 45 9.63 8.63 14.21
N LYS A 46 8.70 9.59 14.21
CA LYS A 46 8.26 10.30 15.42
C LYS A 46 7.52 9.36 16.39
N ASP A 47 6.68 8.47 15.88
CA ASP A 47 5.95 7.52 16.72
C ASP A 47 6.90 6.51 17.36
N LEU A 48 7.89 6.01 16.62
CA LEU A 48 8.95 5.16 17.16
C LEU A 48 9.76 5.88 18.26
N PHE A 49 10.13 7.15 18.04
CA PHE A 49 10.86 7.94 19.03
C PHE A 49 10.07 8.10 20.34
N LYS A 50 8.75 8.35 20.25
CA LYS A 50 7.87 8.45 21.43
C LYS A 50 7.79 7.11 22.17
N LEU A 51 7.64 6.00 21.45
CA LEU A 51 7.56 4.67 22.03
C LEU A 51 8.86 4.28 22.76
N ASN A 52 10.02 4.55 22.17
CA ASN A 52 11.32 4.31 22.81
C ASN A 52 11.55 5.18 24.07
N TYR A 53 10.95 6.38 24.14
CA TYR A 53 11.06 7.27 25.29
C TYR A 53 10.12 6.89 26.44
N GLN A 54 8.94 6.34 26.13
CA GLN A 54 7.89 6.02 27.12
C GLN A 54 7.99 4.59 27.67
N SER A 55 8.63 3.67 26.96
CA SER A 55 8.56 2.23 27.26
C SER A 55 9.96 1.62 27.49
N LYS A 56 10.45 1.67 28.74
CA LYS A 56 11.54 0.78 29.20
C LYS A 56 11.07 -0.65 29.48
N GLU A 57 9.76 -0.90 29.49
CA GLU A 57 9.15 -2.22 29.62
C GLU A 57 8.44 -2.59 28.30
N LYS A 58 9.06 -3.48 27.54
CA LYS A 58 8.62 -3.92 26.21
C LYS A 58 7.45 -4.91 26.32
N ASN A 59 6.32 -4.60 25.67
CA ASN A 59 5.46 -5.64 25.11
C ASN A 59 5.88 -5.84 23.65
N GLU A 60 6.46 -7.00 23.33
CA GLU A 60 7.03 -7.29 21.99
C GLU A 60 5.99 -7.41 20.86
N ASN A 61 4.69 -7.36 21.18
CA ASN A 61 3.59 -7.69 20.27
C ASN A 61 2.62 -6.54 19.96
N GLU A 62 2.94 -5.29 20.30
CA GLU A 62 2.08 -4.17 19.87
C GLU A 62 2.21 -3.93 18.36
N ASN A 63 1.10 -4.07 17.62
CA ASN A 63 0.87 -3.84 16.19
C ASN A 63 1.99 -3.05 15.44
N LYS A 64 3.08 -3.73 15.11
CA LYS A 64 4.15 -3.14 14.29
C LYS A 64 3.75 -3.25 12.84
N ASP A 65 3.62 -2.11 12.18
CA ASP A 65 3.53 -2.09 10.73
C ASP A 65 4.92 -2.34 10.09
N LEU A 66 4.90 -2.58 8.78
CA LEU A 66 6.09 -2.89 8.00
C LEU A 66 7.17 -1.81 8.13
N LEU A 67 6.77 -0.53 8.09
CA LEU A 67 7.68 0.60 8.16
C LEU A 67 8.37 0.69 9.53
N MET A 68 7.59 0.50 10.60
CA MET A 68 8.12 0.42 11.96
C MET A 68 9.11 -0.75 12.11
N SER A 69 8.79 -1.90 11.53
CA SER A 69 9.67 -3.08 11.53
C SER A 69 11.00 -2.83 10.81
N MET A 70 10.96 -2.14 9.66
CA MET A 70 12.16 -1.76 8.91
C MET A 70 13.04 -0.77 9.70
N LEU A 71 12.43 0.22 10.36
CA LEU A 71 13.15 1.20 11.18
C LEU A 71 13.80 0.56 12.42
N GLU A 72 13.10 -0.33 13.12
CA GLU A 72 13.68 -1.05 14.26
C GLU A 72 14.84 -1.95 13.86
N MET A 73 14.74 -2.63 12.72
CA MET A 73 15.79 -3.52 12.24
C MET A 73 17.05 -2.74 11.84
N SER A 74 16.86 -1.58 11.18
CA SER A 74 17.94 -0.63 10.89
C SER A 74 18.69 -0.19 12.15
N GLU A 75 17.98 0.15 13.22
CA GLU A 75 18.58 0.55 14.50
C GLU A 75 19.35 -0.60 15.16
N LYS A 76 18.78 -1.82 15.16
CA LYS A 76 19.42 -3.02 15.73
C LYS A 76 20.70 -3.43 15.02
N GLU A 77 20.73 -3.33 13.70
CA GLU A 77 21.89 -3.72 12.88
C GLU A 77 22.94 -2.60 12.77
N GLY A 78 22.65 -1.41 13.30
CA GLY A 78 23.52 -0.24 13.17
C GLY A 78 23.61 0.29 11.74
N ILE A 79 22.71 -0.13 10.86
CA ILE A 79 22.63 0.31 9.47
C ILE A 79 21.87 1.62 9.45
N LYS A 80 22.43 2.66 8.83
CA LYS A 80 21.72 3.92 8.61
C LYS A 80 20.90 3.79 7.32
N ILE A 81 19.62 3.44 7.43
CA ILE A 81 18.71 3.48 6.27
C ILE A 81 18.58 4.92 5.79
N ASP A 82 18.83 5.13 4.49
CA ASP A 82 18.59 6.41 3.86
C ASP A 82 17.07 6.65 3.68
N SER A 83 16.64 7.90 3.85
CA SER A 83 15.23 8.27 3.66
C SER A 83 14.78 8.01 2.21
N HIS A 84 15.70 8.09 1.23
CA HIS A 84 15.40 7.74 -0.16
C HIS A 84 15.13 6.25 -0.35
N GLU A 85 15.97 5.38 0.21
CA GLU A 85 15.78 3.92 0.16
C GLU A 85 14.47 3.51 0.83
N LEU A 86 14.14 4.13 1.96
CA LEU A 86 12.88 3.87 2.65
C LEU A 86 11.67 4.32 1.82
N ARG A 87 11.78 5.48 1.16
CA ARG A 87 10.76 5.99 0.23
C ARG A 87 10.57 5.04 -0.94
N ASP A 88 11.64 4.58 -1.58
CA ASP A 88 11.55 3.69 -2.74
C ASP A 88 10.92 2.34 -2.39
N ASN A 89 11.31 1.76 -1.24
CA ASN A 89 10.68 0.53 -0.77
C ASN A 89 9.20 0.72 -0.46
N LEU A 90 8.83 1.80 0.24
CA LEU A 90 7.42 2.08 0.53
C LEU A 90 6.59 2.28 -0.75
N VAL A 91 7.13 3.00 -1.74
CA VAL A 91 6.45 3.21 -3.01
C VAL A 91 6.15 1.90 -3.73
N ASN A 92 7.10 0.95 -3.71
CA ASN A 92 6.85 -0.38 -4.27
C ASN A 92 5.67 -1.08 -3.58
N PHE A 93 5.59 -1.03 -2.25
CA PHE A 93 4.48 -1.66 -1.52
C PHE A 93 3.13 -0.97 -1.78
N PHE A 94 3.10 0.36 -1.80
CA PHE A 94 1.87 1.12 -2.05
C PHE A 94 1.31 0.85 -3.45
N ILE A 95 2.16 0.94 -4.49
CA ILE A 95 1.70 0.75 -5.86
C ILE A 95 1.29 -0.69 -6.10
N ALA A 96 2.12 -1.66 -5.67
CA ALA A 96 1.83 -3.07 -5.88
C ALA A 96 0.53 -3.50 -5.19
N GLY A 97 0.28 -3.04 -3.97
CA GLY A 97 -0.90 -3.41 -3.20
C GLY A 97 -2.17 -2.66 -3.60
N HIS A 98 -2.07 -1.41 -4.04
CA HIS A 98 -3.24 -0.57 -4.28
C HIS A 98 -3.96 -0.93 -5.57
N ASP A 99 -3.25 -0.91 -6.71
CA ASP A 99 -3.90 -1.02 -8.02
C ASP A 99 -4.37 -2.45 -8.30
N THR A 100 -3.56 -3.45 -7.96
CA THR A 100 -3.90 -4.86 -8.17
C THR A 100 -5.09 -5.29 -7.32
N THR A 101 -5.12 -4.93 -6.04
CA THR A 101 -6.21 -5.29 -5.12
C THR A 101 -7.50 -4.57 -5.49
N SER A 102 -7.42 -3.26 -5.79
CA SER A 102 -8.61 -2.47 -6.18
C SER A 102 -9.23 -2.98 -7.47
N LEU A 103 -8.40 -3.34 -8.45
CA LEU A 103 -8.85 -3.96 -9.69
C LEU A 103 -9.49 -5.33 -9.44
N ASN A 104 -8.83 -6.19 -8.67
CA ASN A 104 -9.35 -7.51 -8.35
C ASN A 104 -10.70 -7.46 -7.62
N ILE A 105 -10.86 -6.55 -6.65
CA ILE A 105 -12.13 -6.35 -5.96
C ILE A 105 -13.21 -5.87 -6.94
N SER A 106 -12.88 -4.88 -7.76
CA SER A 106 -13.81 -4.30 -8.74
C SER A 106 -14.30 -5.35 -9.74
N VAL A 107 -13.38 -6.15 -10.30
CA VAL A 107 -13.69 -7.24 -11.22
C VAL A 107 -14.47 -8.35 -10.53
N SER A 108 -14.14 -8.69 -9.28
CA SER A 108 -14.86 -9.70 -8.51
C SER A 108 -16.32 -9.28 -8.28
N ILE A 109 -16.55 -8.05 -7.82
CA ILE A 109 -17.90 -7.52 -7.61
C ILE A 109 -18.67 -7.45 -8.93
N PHE A 110 -18.02 -7.00 -10.02
CA PHE A 110 -18.62 -6.98 -11.35
C PHE A 110 -19.11 -8.38 -11.78
N HIS A 111 -18.29 -9.42 -11.60
CA HIS A 111 -18.68 -10.78 -11.95
C HIS A 111 -19.81 -11.30 -11.05
N LEU A 112 -19.78 -11.04 -9.74
CA LEU A 112 -20.88 -11.43 -8.86
C LEU A 112 -22.20 -10.75 -9.25
N ALA A 113 -22.17 -9.47 -9.65
CA ALA A 113 -23.36 -8.77 -10.12
C ALA A 113 -23.88 -9.31 -11.47
N LYS A 114 -22.97 -9.71 -12.37
CA LYS A 114 -23.31 -10.24 -13.69
C LYS A 114 -23.82 -11.69 -13.67
N TYR A 115 -23.40 -12.48 -12.69
CA TYR A 115 -23.68 -13.92 -12.57
C TYR A 115 -24.36 -14.24 -11.21
N PRO A 116 -25.69 -14.05 -11.10
CA PRO A 116 -26.43 -14.21 -9.84
C PRO A 116 -26.29 -15.60 -9.22
N GLU A 117 -26.10 -16.66 -10.02
CA GLU A 117 -25.85 -18.01 -9.54
C GLU A 117 -24.52 -18.13 -8.78
N MET A 118 -23.48 -17.42 -9.23
CA MET A 118 -22.20 -17.36 -8.52
C MET A 118 -22.33 -16.56 -7.23
N GLN A 119 -23.05 -15.43 -7.28
CA GLN A 119 -23.33 -14.63 -6.10
C GLN A 119 -24.09 -15.41 -5.03
N LYS A 120 -25.10 -16.20 -5.44
CA LYS A 120 -25.87 -17.05 -4.54
C LYS A 120 -24.97 -18.07 -3.84
N LYS A 121 -24.11 -18.78 -4.59
CA LYS A 121 -23.15 -19.74 -4.04
C LYS A 121 -22.17 -19.09 -3.05
N ALA A 122 -21.60 -17.94 -3.41
CA ALA A 122 -20.70 -17.19 -2.55
C ALA A 122 -21.39 -16.77 -1.25
N ARG A 123 -22.65 -16.31 -1.32
CA ARG A 123 -23.43 -15.93 -0.14
C ARG A 123 -23.76 -17.14 0.74
N GLU A 124 -24.16 -18.26 0.15
CA GLU A 124 -24.42 -19.51 0.88
C GLU A 124 -23.17 -19.99 1.63
N GLU A 125 -21.99 -19.88 1.02
CA GLU A 125 -20.72 -20.18 1.65
C GLU A 125 -20.42 -19.26 2.84
N VAL A 126 -20.56 -17.95 2.66
CA VAL A 126 -20.36 -16.98 3.75
C VAL A 126 -21.30 -17.27 4.92
N ILE A 127 -22.59 -17.55 4.66
CA ILE A 127 -23.57 -17.91 5.70
C ILE A 127 -23.19 -19.23 6.38
N ARG A 128 -22.74 -20.23 5.61
CA ARG A 128 -22.32 -21.53 6.16
C ARG A 128 -21.13 -21.40 7.12
N VAL A 129 -20.17 -20.53 6.82
CA VAL A 129 -18.95 -20.34 7.64
C VAL A 129 -19.16 -19.38 8.81
N LEU A 130 -19.86 -18.26 8.59
CA LEU A 130 -20.02 -17.19 9.59
C LEU A 130 -21.32 -17.29 10.41
N GLY A 131 -22.33 -17.99 9.89
CA GLY A 131 -23.70 -17.98 10.38
C GLY A 131 -24.50 -16.76 9.89
N ASP A 132 -25.76 -16.65 10.31
CA ASP A 132 -26.70 -15.58 9.91
C ASP A 132 -26.48 -14.23 10.64
N GLY A 133 -25.46 -14.13 11.49
CA GLY A 133 -25.15 -12.92 12.25
C GLY A 133 -24.14 -12.02 11.53
N LEU A 134 -24.24 -10.70 11.74
CA LEU A 134 -23.20 -9.73 11.37
C LEU A 134 -21.96 -9.92 12.27
N LYS A 135 -21.15 -10.94 11.97
CA LYS A 135 -19.86 -11.17 12.62
C LYS A 135 -18.74 -10.65 11.72
N ILE A 136 -17.78 -9.95 12.31
CA ILE A 136 -16.57 -9.53 11.61
C ILE A 136 -15.76 -10.80 11.27
N PRO A 137 -15.42 -11.05 9.99
CA PRO A 137 -14.63 -12.21 9.62
C PRO A 137 -13.23 -12.20 10.25
N THR A 138 -12.69 -13.37 10.57
CA THR A 138 -11.32 -13.59 11.08
C THR A 138 -10.52 -14.48 10.12
N SER A 139 -9.19 -14.39 10.19
CA SER A 139 -8.30 -15.17 9.30
C SER A 139 -8.46 -16.69 9.47
N GLU A 140 -8.90 -17.16 10.64
CA GLU A 140 -9.14 -18.58 10.92
C GLU A 140 -10.26 -19.18 10.06
N GLN A 141 -11.09 -18.34 9.45
CA GLN A 141 -12.23 -18.73 8.61
C GLN A 141 -11.86 -18.87 7.13
N ILE A 142 -10.61 -18.57 6.77
CA ILE A 142 -10.05 -18.82 5.44
C ILE A 142 -9.63 -20.30 5.41
N LYS A 143 -10.50 -21.18 4.90
CA LYS A 143 -10.21 -22.59 4.64
C LYS A 143 -10.49 -22.92 3.19
#